data_AF-A0A382ZDL5-F1
#
_entry.id   AF-A0A382ZDL5-F1
#
_cell.length_a   1.000
_cell.length_b   1.000
_cell.length_c   1.000
_cell.angle_alpha   90.00
_cell.angle_beta   90.00
_cell.angle_gamma   90.00
#
_symmetry.space_group_name_H-M   'P 1'
#
loop_
_entity.id
_entity.type
_entity.pdbx_description
1 polymer ?
#
loop_
_entity_poly.entity_id
_entity_poly.type
_entity_poly.pdbx_seq_one_letter_code
_entity_poly.pdbx_strand_id
1 'polypeptide(L)' 'MFEDAPAAEAAPSNETLVVGSKVKAYVKSKDMMSSGELIGALSDKVHDLLDAAIARTQANKRSTVKASDL' A
#
# COMPACT_ATOMS: atom_id res chain seq x y z
N MET A 1 -14.09 -1.29 32.62
CA MET A 1 -14.47 -0.36 31.55
C MET A 1 -13.19 0.11 30.88
N PHE A 2 -12.71 -0.65 29.90
CA PHE A 2 -11.66 -0.19 28.98
C PHE A 2 -12.11 -0.61 27.59
N GLU A 3 -13.12 0.11 27.11
CA GLU A 3 -13.55 0.09 25.72
C GLU A 3 -13.21 1.46 25.18
N ASP A 4 -11.98 1.60 24.69
CA ASP A 4 -11.67 2.64 23.72
C ASP A 4 -11.61 1.94 22.37
N ALA A 5 -12.77 1.86 21.74
CA ALA A 5 -12.90 1.52 20.34
C ALA A 5 -13.15 2.83 19.59
N PRO A 6 -12.23 3.27 18.73
CA PRO A 6 -12.58 4.14 17.63
C PRO A 6 -12.52 3.29 16.36
N ALA A 7 -13.67 2.80 15.91
CA ALA A 7 -13.80 2.25 14.58
C ALA A 7 -15.11 2.77 13.96
N ALA A 8 -14.97 3.80 13.14
CA ALA A 8 -15.51 3.89 11.78
C ALA A 8 -15.86 5.33 11.39
N GLU A 9 -14.88 6.09 10.88
CA GLU A 9 -15.02 7.21 9.93
C GLU A 9 -13.60 7.78 9.71
N ALA A 10 -12.99 7.88 8.54
CA ALA A 10 -13.38 7.63 7.16
C ALA A 10 -12.15 7.06 6.43
N ALA A 11 -12.35 6.19 5.44
CA ALA A 11 -11.28 5.73 4.57
C ALA A 11 -10.57 6.95 3.94
N PRO A 12 -9.25 7.15 4.14
CA PRO A 12 -8.55 8.22 3.44
C PRO A 12 -8.41 7.81 1.97
N SER A 13 -9.34 8.32 1.17
CA SER A 13 -9.19 8.73 -0.23
C SER A 13 -7.85 8.33 -0.86
N ASN A 14 -7.72 7.09 -1.34
CA ASN A 14 -6.59 6.56 -2.13
C ASN A 14 -5.26 7.27 -1.86
N GLU A 15 -4.78 7.22 -0.61
CA GLU A 15 -3.46 7.75 -0.30
C GLU A 15 -2.44 6.99 -1.14
N THR A 16 -1.83 7.75 -2.04
CA THR A 16 -0.84 7.25 -2.99
C THR A 16 0.40 6.87 -2.19
N LEU A 17 0.53 5.59 -1.84
CA LEU A 17 1.67 5.05 -1.08
C LEU A 17 3.00 5.12 -1.85
N VAL A 18 2.93 5.34 -3.16
CA VAL A 18 4.08 5.39 -4.06
C VAL A 18 4.39 6.82 -4.50
N VAL A 19 5.64 7.26 -4.30
CA VAL A 19 6.09 8.57 -4.76
C VAL A 19 6.07 8.61 -6.30
N GLY A 20 5.04 9.22 -6.86
CA GLY A 20 4.81 9.25 -8.31
C GLY A 20 6.01 9.77 -9.11
N SER A 21 6.76 10.75 -8.57
CA SER A 21 7.99 11.25 -9.20
C SER A 21 9.08 10.18 -9.33
N LYS A 22 9.22 9.27 -8.35
CA LYS A 22 10.18 8.16 -8.43
C LYS A 22 9.71 7.09 -9.41
N VAL A 23 8.42 6.80 -9.44
CA VAL A 23 7.83 5.85 -10.40
C VAL A 23 8.02 6.35 -11.83
N LYS A 24 7.67 7.61 -12.10
CA LYS A 24 7.86 8.24 -13.41
C LYS A 24 9.33 8.26 -13.82
N ALA A 25 10.24 8.56 -12.89
CA ALA A 25 11.68 8.54 -13.15
C ALA A 25 12.19 7.11 -13.49
N TYR A 26 11.68 6.09 -12.81
CA TYR A 26 12.03 4.69 -13.09
C TYR A 26 11.47 4.20 -14.44
N VAL A 27 10.24 4.56 -14.80
CA VAL A 27 9.67 4.23 -16.11
C VAL A 27 10.43 4.95 -17.23
N LYS A 28 10.77 6.22 -17.00
CA LYS A 28 11.56 7.02 -17.95
C LYS A 28 13.00 6.51 -18.12
N SER A 29 13.61 5.95 -17.07
CA SER A 29 14.95 5.33 -17.17
C SER A 29 14.96 4.02 -17.96
N LYS A 30 13.78 3.47 -18.25
CA LYS A 30 13.58 2.29 -19.12
C LYS A 30 13.13 2.67 -20.53
N ASP A 31 13.28 3.94 -20.93
CA ASP A 31 12.80 4.49 -22.21
C ASP A 31 11.29 4.31 -22.45
N MET A 32 10.50 4.23 -21.37
CA MET A 32 9.05 4.10 -21.42
C MET A 32 8.36 5.37 -20.92
N MET A 33 7.09 5.55 -21.33
CA MET A 33 6.21 6.61 -20.84
C MET A 33 5.15 6.02 -19.90
N SER A 34 4.92 6.66 -18.77
CA SER A 34 3.88 6.29 -17.82
C SER A 34 2.58 7.04 -18.10
N SER A 35 1.45 6.35 -18.16
CA SER A 35 0.13 6.98 -18.17
C SER A 35 -0.18 7.66 -16.82
N GLY A 36 -1.06 8.66 -16.83
CA GLY A 36 -1.48 9.35 -15.59
C GLY A 36 -2.12 8.41 -14.56
N GLU A 37 -2.79 7.37 -15.03
CA GLU A 37 -3.48 6.34 -14.23
C GLU A 37 -2.51 5.31 -13.59
N LEU A 38 -1.27 5.21 -14.09
CA LEU A 38 -0.28 4.24 -13.60
C LEU A 38 -0.04 4.38 -12.10
N ILE A 39 0.00 5.61 -11.59
CA ILE A 39 0.30 5.89 -10.18
C ILE A 39 -0.82 5.40 -9.27
N GLY A 40 -2.09 5.57 -9.70
CA GLY A 40 -3.25 5.03 -8.98
C GLY A 40 -3.23 3.51 -8.97
N ALA A 41 -3.14 2.89 -10.16
CA ALA A 41 -3.11 1.43 -10.29
C ALA A 41 -1.93 0.77 -9.55
N LEU A 42 -0.78 1.43 -9.48
CA LEU A 42 0.36 0.95 -8.70
C LEU A 42 0.11 1.08 -7.19
N SER A 43 -0.54 2.16 -6.75
CA SER A 43 -0.91 2.34 -5.35
C SER A 43 -1.89 1.26 -4.90
N ASP A 44 -2.88 0.96 -5.73
CA ASP A 44 -3.87 -0.09 -5.45
C ASP A 44 -3.19 -1.45 -5.27
N LYS A 45 -2.26 -1.81 -6.18
CA LYS A 45 -1.48 -3.05 -6.04
C LYS A 45 -0.61 -3.10 -4.78
N VAL A 46 -0.07 -1.95 -4.35
CA VAL A 46 0.74 -1.89 -3.12
C VAL A 46 -0.16 -2.06 -1.90
N HIS A 47 -1.37 -1.49 -1.90
CA HIS A 47 -2.37 -1.73 -0.86
C HIS A 47 -2.75 -3.22 -0.78
N ASP A 48 -3.07 -3.85 -1.91
CA ASP A 48 -3.38 -5.30 -1.94
C ASP A 48 -2.25 -6.16 -1.38
N LEU A 49 -1.00 -5.84 -1.73
CA LEU A 49 0.19 -6.53 -1.20
C LEU A 49 0.34 -6.34 0.30
N LEU A 50 0.11 -5.12 0.79
CA LEU A 50 0.18 -4.81 2.22
C LEU A 50 -0.93 -5.51 3.00
N ASP A 51 -2.16 -5.53 2.48
CA ASP A 51 -3.28 -6.23 3.10
C ASP A 51 -3.03 -7.73 3.18
N ALA A 52 -2.50 -8.33 2.12
CA ALA A 52 -2.09 -9.73 2.13
C ALA A 52 -0.98 -9.99 3.16
N ALA A 53 0.01 -9.10 3.24
CA ALA A 53 1.10 -9.20 4.20
C ALA A 53 0.61 -9.06 5.65
N ILE A 54 -0.30 -8.13 5.90
CA ILE A 54 -0.95 -7.93 7.19
C ILE A 54 -1.78 -9.16 7.57
N ALA A 55 -2.54 -9.73 6.63
CA ALA A 55 -3.32 -10.94 6.87
C ALA A 55 -2.43 -12.13 7.27
N ARG A 56 -1.30 -12.35 6.58
CA ARG A 56 -0.31 -13.37 6.95
C ARG A 56 0.35 -13.07 8.29
N THR A 57 0.64 -11.81 8.58
CA THR A 57 1.25 -11.38 9.84
C THR A 57 0.30 -11.65 11.02
N GLN A 58 -0.99 -11.33 10.87
CA GLN A 58 -2.03 -11.62 11.84
C GLN A 58 -2.28 -13.12 12.01
N ALA A 59 -2.26 -13.90 10.93
CA ALA A 59 -2.36 -15.36 10.99
C ALA A 59 -1.20 -15.98 11.81
N ASN A 60 -0.02 -15.38 11.74
CA ASN A 60 1.14 -15.74 12.54
C ASN A 60 1.13 -15.12 13.96
N LYS A 61 0.03 -14.46 14.37
CA LYS A 61 -0.12 -13.74 15.66
C LYS A 61 0.97 -12.70 15.90
N ARG A 62 1.50 -12.12 14.84
CA ARG A 62 2.48 -11.04 14.89
C ARG A 62 1.77 -9.72 14.62
N SER A 63 2.32 -8.63 15.14
CA SER A 63 1.90 -7.25 14.86
C SER A 63 2.92 -6.49 14.01
N THR A 64 4.04 -7.15 13.67
CA THR A 64 5.11 -6.58 12.84
C THR A 64 5.14 -7.30 11.49
N VAL A 65 4.75 -6.58 10.44
CA VAL A 65 4.88 -7.04 9.05
C VAL A 65 6.36 -7.07 8.70
N LYS A 66 6.87 -8.24 8.30
CA LYS A 66 8.25 -8.42 7.85
C LYS A 66 8.30 -8.54 6.33
N ALA A 67 9.51 -8.40 5.76
CA ALA A 67 9.73 -8.67 4.34
C ALA A 67 9.32 -10.09 3.92
N SER A 68 9.28 -11.05 4.86
CA SER A 68 8.80 -12.41 4.64
C SER A 68 7.28 -12.53 4.52
N ASP A 69 6.53 -11.49 4.92
CA ASP A 69 5.07 -11.48 4.90
C ASP A 69 4.52 -10.85 3.59
N LEU A 70 5.31 -9.99 2.93
CA LEU A 70 5.01 -9.42 1.60
C LEU A 70 4.98 -10.52 0.51
#